data_AF-A0A1R3UGN8-F1
#
_entry.id   AF-A0A1R3UGN8-F1
#
_cell.length_a   1.000
_cell.length_b   1.000
_cell.length_c   1.000
_cell.angle_alpha   90.00
_cell.angle_beta   90.00
_cell.angle_gamma   90.00
#
_symmetry.space_group_name_H-M   'P 1'
#
loop_
_entity.id
_entity.type
_entity.pdbx_description
1 polymer ?
#
loop_
_entity_poly.entity_id
_entity_poly.type
_entity_poly.pdbx_seq_one_letter_code
_entity_poly.pdbx_strand_id
1 'polypeptide(L)'
;MKLSPTPRALSRAGVAASAAAFLALGLAAPAAADNGDVVRAQHAGSHQSGTTVHMDGRTIGTNLFNLDIEAGGELITYCIDIETGIRSGAWYNEDDWANYPGQGDFASSEPGKVLWILQNGYPALSGADLASAAGTDVRVSDEEALGATQAAIWHFSNGATLDKRNKPAVKAVYEYLIENAEELAQTPASLSVTPDSATGNAGETVGEFEVSTTASEIQVTLDAPEGVELVDIETGEAVTTVDNGDKVGFSVPEDAEDGSASFSLETTSTIQRGRLFKGEDAHKATQTLITAQDTETSVQAGAGVEWAAVDQPEPEPEPEPEPEPTPEETDEPEPKPTPEETDEPEEDDKPAPGKDDEPTLPVTGGALAGLVAAGVAALGAGGGAIYLSRKRKANAGDTGEDADA
;
A
#
# COMPACT_ATOMS: atom_id res chain seq x y z
N MET A 1 -24.63 35.78 55.20
CA MET A 1 -25.21 35.01 56.32
C MET A 1 -26.71 34.86 56.08
N LYS A 2 -27.23 33.62 56.19
CA LYS A 2 -28.65 33.20 56.10
C LYS A 2 -29.22 33.26 54.66
N LEU A 3 -29.87 32.26 54.07
CA LEU A 3 -30.61 31.07 54.55
C LEU A 3 -30.57 29.92 53.49
N SER A 4 -30.49 28.67 53.97
CA SER A 4 -31.00 27.43 53.33
C SER A 4 -32.56 27.40 53.40
N PRO A 5 -33.36 26.40 52.91
CA PRO A 5 -33.07 25.07 52.37
C PRO A 5 -33.96 24.60 51.15
N THR A 6 -33.80 23.32 50.80
CA THR A 6 -34.46 22.39 49.84
C THR A 6 -36.01 22.35 49.80
N PRO A 7 -36.63 21.70 48.78
CA PRO A 7 -37.10 20.31 48.98
C PRO A 7 -36.91 19.34 47.79
N ARG A 8 -37.01 18.05 48.13
CA ARG A 8 -36.93 16.83 47.31
C ARG A 8 -38.11 16.66 46.34
N ALA A 9 -37.88 15.93 45.24
CA ALA A 9 -38.86 14.99 44.70
C ALA A 9 -38.14 13.79 44.05
N LEU A 10 -38.46 12.57 44.50
CA LEU A 10 -38.10 11.31 43.85
C LEU A 10 -38.95 11.13 42.59
N SER A 11 -38.40 10.53 41.54
CA SER A 11 -39.11 9.54 40.70
C SER A 11 -38.12 8.61 40.00
N ARG A 12 -38.51 7.34 39.91
CA ARG A 12 -37.77 6.19 39.40
C ARG A 12 -37.75 6.11 37.87
N ALA A 13 -36.90 5.19 37.41
CA ALA A 13 -37.05 4.31 36.25
C ALA A 13 -36.35 4.74 34.96
N GLY A 14 -35.63 3.78 34.38
CA GLY A 14 -35.11 3.81 33.02
C GLY A 14 -33.61 3.58 32.93
N VAL A 15 -33.12 2.39 33.31
CA VAL A 15 -31.89 1.86 32.71
C VAL A 15 -32.25 1.55 31.26
N ALA A 16 -31.89 2.44 30.35
CA ALA A 16 -31.89 2.17 28.92
C ALA A 16 -30.42 2.08 28.50
N ALA A 17 -29.91 0.84 28.52
CA ALA A 17 -28.69 0.48 27.83
C ALA A 17 -28.89 0.85 26.35
N SER A 18 -28.20 1.89 25.89
CA SER A 18 -28.06 2.19 24.48
C SER A 18 -26.61 1.91 24.12
N ALA A 19 -26.42 0.72 23.57
CA ALA A 19 -25.27 0.29 22.81
C ALA A 19 -24.99 1.25 21.64
N ALA A 20 -23.81 1.07 21.04
CA ALA A 20 -23.24 1.83 19.92
C ALA A 20 -22.47 3.11 20.30
N ALA A 21 -21.42 2.93 21.09
CA ALA A 21 -20.30 3.87 21.13
C ALA A 21 -18.98 3.10 21.30
N PHE A 22 -18.63 2.26 20.31
CA PHE A 22 -17.28 1.74 20.18
C PHE A 22 -16.81 1.94 18.74
N LEU A 23 -15.84 2.87 18.61
CA LEU A 23 -14.67 2.83 17.72
C LEU A 23 -15.00 2.50 16.24
N ALA A 24 -15.10 3.43 15.29
CA ALA A 24 -14.06 4.39 14.91
C ALA A 24 -12.61 3.87 15.03
N LEU A 25 -12.39 2.56 14.91
CA LEU A 25 -11.12 2.02 14.43
C LEU A 25 -11.10 2.25 12.93
N GLY A 26 -10.65 3.44 12.56
CA GLY A 26 -10.20 3.70 11.21
C GLY A 26 -9.04 2.75 10.93
N LEU A 27 -9.37 1.58 10.38
CA LEU A 27 -8.52 0.97 9.39
C LEU A 27 -8.45 1.98 8.26
N ALA A 28 -7.46 2.86 8.35
CA ALA A 28 -6.71 3.14 7.15
C ALA A 28 -6.14 1.77 6.73
N ALA A 29 -6.95 0.96 6.01
CA ALA A 29 -6.39 0.21 4.91
C ALA A 29 -5.43 1.20 4.24
N PRO A 30 -4.14 0.87 4.05
CA PRO A 30 -3.19 1.80 3.46
C PRO A 30 -3.91 2.42 2.28
N ALA A 31 -4.24 3.71 2.40
CA ALA A 31 -5.09 4.37 1.43
C ALA A 31 -4.36 4.10 0.14
N ALA A 32 -4.95 3.25 -0.72
CA ALA A 32 -4.29 2.76 -1.91
C ALA A 32 -3.74 4.00 -2.58
N ALA A 33 -2.42 4.12 -2.54
CA ALA A 33 -1.76 5.10 -3.35
C ALA A 33 -2.06 4.60 -4.75
N ASP A 34 -3.09 5.19 -5.35
CA ASP A 34 -3.45 5.05 -6.76
C ASP A 34 -2.36 5.75 -7.59
N ASN A 35 -1.15 5.24 -7.45
CA ASN A 35 0.05 5.52 -8.21
C ASN A 35 0.60 4.12 -8.50
N GLY A 36 0.00 3.41 -9.46
CA GLY A 36 0.38 2.03 -9.75
C GLY A 36 1.90 1.89 -9.88
N ASP A 37 2.47 0.95 -9.13
CA ASP A 37 3.78 0.26 -9.21
C ASP A 37 5.03 0.99 -9.73
N VAL A 38 4.97 2.29 -9.96
CA VAL A 38 6.00 3.06 -10.66
C VAL A 38 6.79 3.85 -9.63
N VAL A 39 8.06 3.49 -9.48
CA VAL A 39 8.97 4.19 -8.57
C VAL A 39 9.10 5.65 -9.03
N ARG A 40 8.68 6.56 -8.16
CA ARG A 40 8.76 8.01 -8.39
C ARG A 40 9.93 8.60 -7.63
N ALA A 41 10.71 9.46 -8.30
CA ALA A 41 11.90 10.08 -7.71
C ALA A 41 12.12 11.53 -8.19
N GLN A 42 12.76 12.36 -7.37
CA GLN A 42 13.07 13.74 -7.70
C GLN A 42 14.58 13.93 -7.91
N HIS A 43 14.96 14.68 -8.94
CA HIS A 43 16.36 15.01 -9.16
C HIS A 43 16.92 15.95 -8.08
N ALA A 44 17.88 15.42 -7.31
CA ALA A 44 18.51 16.04 -6.15
C ALA A 44 19.85 16.74 -6.47
N GLY A 45 20.37 16.56 -7.68
CA GLY A 45 21.60 17.21 -8.15
C GLY A 45 22.63 16.22 -8.70
N SER A 46 23.86 16.69 -8.87
CA SER A 46 24.97 15.86 -9.30
C SER A 46 25.57 15.08 -8.13
N HIS A 47 25.71 13.78 -8.30
CA HIS A 47 26.43 12.88 -7.40
C HIS A 47 27.94 13.11 -7.52
N GLN A 48 28.44 13.05 -8.76
CA GLN A 48 29.85 13.12 -9.07
C GLN A 48 30.04 13.65 -10.50
N SER A 49 31.02 14.51 -10.69
CA SER A 49 31.41 15.00 -12.02
C SER A 49 32.55 14.17 -12.60
N GLY A 50 32.39 13.78 -13.86
CA GLY A 50 33.46 13.18 -14.65
C GLY A 50 34.18 14.18 -15.53
N THR A 51 35.09 13.66 -16.34
CA THR A 51 35.80 14.49 -17.32
C THR A 51 34.88 14.88 -18.46
N THR A 52 35.10 16.08 -19.01
CA THR A 52 34.41 16.51 -20.22
C THR A 52 34.82 15.65 -21.40
N VAL A 53 33.84 15.15 -22.15
CA VAL A 53 34.08 14.37 -23.38
C VAL A 53 33.69 15.16 -24.61
N HIS A 54 34.22 14.72 -25.75
CA HIS A 54 33.92 15.28 -27.06
C HIS A 54 33.26 14.21 -27.92
N MET A 55 32.01 14.44 -28.33
CA MET A 55 31.24 13.49 -29.11
C MET A 55 30.48 14.23 -30.21
N ASP A 56 30.48 13.68 -31.42
CA ASP A 56 29.85 14.28 -32.60
C ASP A 56 30.20 15.77 -32.80
N GLY A 57 31.47 16.14 -32.52
CA GLY A 57 31.96 17.51 -32.59
C GLY A 57 31.52 18.45 -31.45
N ARG A 58 30.71 17.98 -30.49
CA ARG A 58 30.24 18.73 -29.31
C ARG A 58 31.17 18.51 -28.12
N THR A 59 31.14 19.44 -27.16
CA THR A 59 31.85 19.31 -25.87
C THR A 59 30.79 19.17 -24.78
N ILE A 60 30.83 18.07 -24.04
CA ILE A 60 29.75 17.68 -23.13
C ILE A 60 30.35 17.28 -21.78
N GLY A 61 29.85 17.89 -20.71
CA GLY A 61 30.19 17.50 -19.34
C GLY A 61 29.50 16.19 -18.97
N THR A 62 30.20 15.33 -18.23
CA THR A 62 29.65 14.04 -17.78
C THR A 62 29.43 14.10 -16.27
N ASN A 63 28.30 13.58 -15.79
CA ASN A 63 27.99 13.52 -14.37
C ASN A 63 27.17 12.26 -14.07
N LEU A 64 27.37 11.73 -12.86
CA LEU A 64 26.35 10.93 -12.18
C LEU A 64 25.38 11.86 -11.48
N PHE A 65 24.10 11.50 -11.43
CA PHE A 65 23.03 12.29 -10.83
C PHE A 65 22.35 11.52 -9.70
N ASN A 66 21.93 12.24 -8.66
CA ASN A 66 21.13 11.70 -7.58
C ASN A 66 19.64 11.89 -7.87
N LEU A 67 18.85 10.83 -7.71
CA LEU A 67 17.41 10.89 -7.61
C LEU A 67 16.97 10.45 -6.21
N ASP A 68 16.26 11.33 -5.50
CA ASP A 68 15.65 11.01 -4.20
C ASP A 68 14.32 10.30 -4.46
N ILE A 69 14.20 9.06 -4.00
CA ILE A 69 12.98 8.27 -4.15
C ILE A 69 11.92 8.80 -3.18
N GLU A 70 10.67 8.95 -3.64
CA GLU A 70 9.57 9.47 -2.80
C GLU A 70 9.30 8.58 -1.58
N ALA A 71 9.40 7.27 -1.76
CA ALA A 71 9.29 6.27 -0.68
C ALA A 71 10.53 6.21 0.24
N GLY A 72 11.60 6.96 -0.08
CA GLY A 72 12.87 6.96 0.63
C GLY A 72 13.97 6.17 -0.09
N GLY A 73 15.21 6.62 0.10
CA GLY A 73 16.38 6.13 -0.63
C GLY A 73 16.86 7.11 -1.71
N GLU A 74 18.07 6.88 -2.21
CA GLU A 74 18.71 7.68 -3.25
C GLU A 74 19.23 6.77 -4.36
N LEU A 75 18.93 7.11 -5.61
CA LEU A 75 19.45 6.43 -6.79
C LEU A 75 20.59 7.24 -7.39
N ILE A 76 21.69 6.57 -7.73
CA ILE A 76 22.76 7.12 -8.54
C ILE A 76 22.50 6.74 -9.99
N THR A 77 22.48 7.73 -10.88
CA THR A 77 22.04 7.56 -12.27
C THR A 77 22.98 8.17 -13.30
N TYR A 78 23.01 7.58 -14.50
CA TYR A 78 23.63 8.15 -15.70
C TYR A 78 22.58 8.81 -16.60
N CYS A 79 23.03 9.70 -17.48
CA CYS A 79 22.20 10.22 -18.56
C CYS A 79 22.16 9.23 -19.73
N ILE A 80 20.99 8.98 -20.31
CA ILE A 80 20.86 8.22 -21.56
C ILE A 80 20.40 9.08 -22.74
N ASP A 81 19.99 10.32 -22.49
CA ASP A 81 19.55 11.27 -23.50
C ASP A 81 20.54 12.45 -23.64
N ILE A 82 21.47 12.33 -24.60
CA ILE A 82 22.48 13.36 -24.88
C ILE A 82 21.91 14.69 -25.41
N GLU A 83 20.66 14.70 -25.90
CA GLU A 83 20.06 15.86 -26.57
C GLU A 83 19.29 16.77 -25.61
N THR A 84 18.77 16.20 -24.54
CA THR A 84 17.98 16.94 -23.55
C THR A 84 18.84 17.35 -22.36
N GLY A 85 18.71 18.59 -21.90
CA GLY A 85 19.35 19.04 -20.67
C GLY A 85 18.60 18.60 -19.42
N ILE A 86 19.33 18.25 -18.37
CA ILE A 86 18.72 18.00 -17.06
C ILE A 86 18.08 19.26 -16.48
N ARG A 87 16.94 19.09 -15.82
CA ARG A 87 16.29 20.15 -15.04
C ARG A 87 16.44 19.87 -13.54
N SER A 88 16.89 20.86 -12.80
CA SER A 88 16.97 20.79 -11.34
C SER A 88 15.56 20.65 -10.74
N GLY A 89 15.39 19.73 -9.78
CA GLY A 89 14.11 19.48 -9.11
C GLY A 89 13.03 18.87 -10.00
N ALA A 90 13.37 18.34 -11.18
CA ALA A 90 12.42 17.61 -12.00
C ALA A 90 12.03 16.28 -11.34
N TRP A 91 10.77 15.91 -11.49
CA TRP A 91 10.23 14.63 -11.07
C TRP A 91 10.35 13.61 -12.19
N TYR A 92 10.65 12.38 -11.79
CA TYR A 92 10.87 11.23 -12.63
C TYR A 92 9.99 10.08 -12.18
N ASN A 93 9.50 9.33 -13.16
CA ASN A 93 8.85 8.06 -12.96
C ASN A 93 9.73 6.98 -13.59
N GLU A 94 9.85 5.85 -12.92
CA GLU A 94 10.35 4.65 -13.52
C GLU A 94 9.50 4.28 -14.75
N ASP A 95 10.16 3.83 -15.81
CA ASP A 95 9.50 3.45 -17.05
C ASP A 95 10.26 2.30 -17.71
N ASP A 96 9.60 1.58 -18.61
CA ASP A 96 10.23 0.49 -19.34
C ASP A 96 11.16 1.01 -20.44
N TRP A 97 12.20 0.24 -20.75
CA TRP A 97 13.05 0.51 -21.91
C TRP A 97 12.27 0.60 -23.22
N ALA A 98 11.16 -0.15 -23.34
CA ALA A 98 10.27 -0.08 -24.49
C ALA A 98 9.63 1.31 -24.68
N ASN A 99 9.56 2.13 -23.63
CA ASN A 99 8.96 3.47 -23.61
C ASN A 99 10.02 4.59 -23.65
N TYR A 100 11.29 4.23 -23.86
CA TYR A 100 12.39 5.18 -23.97
C TYR A 100 12.16 6.18 -25.12
N PRO A 101 12.12 7.50 -24.86
CA PRO A 101 11.79 8.51 -25.88
C PRO A 101 12.93 8.85 -26.86
N GLY A 102 14.06 8.14 -26.81
CA GLY A 102 15.20 8.38 -27.71
C GLY A 102 14.82 8.26 -29.19
N GLN A 103 15.36 9.12 -30.05
CA GLN A 103 15.03 9.14 -31.48
C GLN A 103 15.76 8.05 -32.27
N GLY A 104 15.09 7.46 -33.28
CA GLY A 104 15.68 6.60 -34.32
C GLY A 104 15.54 5.09 -34.09
N ASP A 105 16.37 4.28 -34.77
CA ASP A 105 16.52 2.81 -34.55
C ASP A 105 16.85 2.45 -33.08
N PHE A 106 17.13 3.46 -32.25
CA PHE A 106 17.44 3.40 -30.82
C PHE A 106 16.21 3.36 -29.90
N ALA A 107 14.97 3.41 -30.40
CA ALA A 107 13.83 2.87 -29.63
C ALA A 107 13.94 1.33 -29.50
N SER A 108 14.78 0.71 -30.33
CA SER A 108 15.27 -0.68 -30.21
C SER A 108 16.68 -0.73 -29.60
N SER A 109 17.13 0.34 -28.92
CA SER A 109 18.48 0.47 -28.33
C SER A 109 18.76 -0.73 -27.45
N GLU A 110 19.88 -1.37 -27.72
CA GLU A 110 20.48 -2.54 -27.06
C GLU A 110 20.51 -2.37 -25.53
N PRO A 111 19.39 -2.61 -24.81
CA PRO A 111 19.27 -2.23 -23.41
C PRO A 111 20.12 -3.19 -22.56
N GLY A 112 20.37 -4.38 -23.11
CA GLY A 112 21.32 -5.34 -22.61
C GLY A 112 22.76 -4.85 -22.70
N LYS A 113 23.15 -4.18 -23.78
CA LYS A 113 24.50 -3.60 -23.88
C LYS A 113 24.71 -2.42 -22.95
N VAL A 114 23.70 -1.55 -22.80
CA VAL A 114 23.76 -0.49 -21.80
C VAL A 114 23.85 -1.09 -20.39
N LEU A 115 23.05 -2.12 -20.08
CA LEU A 115 23.17 -2.84 -18.81
C LEU A 115 24.57 -3.45 -18.63
N TRP A 116 25.14 -4.07 -19.66
CA TRP A 116 26.48 -4.63 -19.62
C TRP A 116 27.51 -3.56 -19.29
N ILE A 117 27.41 -2.37 -19.91
CA ILE A 117 28.28 -1.22 -19.61
C ILE A 117 28.11 -0.77 -18.16
N LEU A 118 26.89 -0.75 -17.62
CA LEU A 118 26.65 -0.36 -16.23
C LEU A 118 27.24 -1.38 -15.24
N GLN A 119 27.31 -2.66 -15.61
CA GLN A 119 27.93 -3.73 -14.82
C GLN A 119 29.45 -3.76 -14.93
N ASN A 120 30.01 -3.34 -16.07
CA ASN A 120 31.45 -3.46 -16.38
C ASN A 120 32.15 -2.09 -16.55
N GLY A 121 31.46 -1.00 -16.23
CA GLY A 121 31.95 0.38 -16.30
C GLY A 121 32.06 1.02 -14.91
N TYR A 122 32.32 2.32 -14.86
CA TYR A 122 32.30 3.06 -13.60
C TYR A 122 30.85 3.29 -13.12
N PRO A 123 30.52 3.20 -11.82
CA PRO A 123 31.39 2.94 -10.67
C PRO A 123 31.52 1.45 -10.29
N ALA A 124 30.99 0.51 -11.08
CA ALA A 124 31.13 -0.93 -10.80
C ALA A 124 32.61 -1.37 -10.79
N LEU A 125 33.40 -0.80 -11.71
CA LEU A 125 34.86 -0.92 -11.75
C LEU A 125 35.50 0.45 -11.53
N SER A 126 36.60 0.50 -10.77
CA SER A 126 37.39 1.71 -10.60
C SER A 126 38.12 2.09 -11.90
N GLY A 127 38.63 3.31 -12.01
CA GLY A 127 39.46 3.68 -13.15
C GLY A 127 40.69 2.78 -13.32
N ALA A 128 41.29 2.33 -12.22
CA ALA A 128 42.43 1.41 -12.27
C ALA A 128 42.04 0.01 -12.78
N ASP A 129 40.87 -0.49 -12.36
CA ASP A 129 40.36 -1.79 -12.81
C ASP A 129 39.98 -1.74 -14.29
N LEU A 130 39.37 -0.63 -14.75
CA LEU A 130 39.06 -0.40 -16.16
C LEU A 130 40.30 -0.26 -17.03
N ALA A 131 41.36 0.38 -16.54
CA ALA A 131 42.64 0.42 -17.26
C ALA A 131 43.20 -1.00 -17.45
N SER A 132 43.10 -1.84 -16.42
CA SER A 132 43.54 -3.23 -16.47
C SER A 132 42.67 -4.06 -17.42
N ALA A 133 41.35 -3.90 -17.36
CA ALA A 133 40.40 -4.61 -18.22
C ALA A 133 40.55 -4.22 -19.70
N ALA A 134 40.79 -2.93 -19.98
CA ALA A 134 41.10 -2.42 -21.32
C ALA A 134 42.50 -2.79 -21.82
N GLY A 135 43.35 -3.38 -20.98
CA GLY A 135 44.73 -3.74 -21.33
C GLY A 135 45.60 -2.52 -21.70
N THR A 136 45.33 -1.35 -21.11
CA THR A 136 46.06 -0.11 -21.40
C THR A 136 47.08 0.22 -20.33
N ASP A 137 48.27 0.67 -20.74
CA ASP A 137 49.31 1.20 -19.84
C ASP A 137 49.03 2.65 -19.39
N VAL A 138 47.98 3.28 -19.95
CA VAL A 138 47.60 4.64 -19.59
C VAL A 138 46.90 4.63 -18.23
N ARG A 139 47.36 5.45 -17.30
CA ARG A 139 46.65 5.65 -16.03
C ARG A 139 45.29 6.29 -16.31
N VAL A 140 44.23 5.66 -15.79
CA VAL A 140 42.85 6.14 -15.85
C VAL A 140 42.43 6.59 -14.46
N SER A 141 41.94 7.82 -14.32
CA SER A 141 41.27 8.27 -13.09
C SER A 141 39.80 7.90 -13.08
N ASP A 142 39.15 7.91 -11.91
CA ASP A 142 37.72 7.68 -11.79
C ASP A 142 36.88 8.72 -12.57
N GLU A 143 37.33 9.98 -12.64
CA GLU A 143 36.68 11.00 -13.47
C GLU A 143 36.77 10.69 -14.97
N GLU A 144 37.89 10.11 -15.42
CA GLU A 144 38.09 9.71 -16.81
C GLU A 144 37.31 8.43 -17.13
N ALA A 145 37.22 7.51 -16.17
CA ALA A 145 36.39 6.31 -16.26
C ALA A 145 34.90 6.67 -16.34
N LEU A 146 34.40 7.55 -15.46
CA LEU A 146 33.03 8.06 -15.50
C LEU A 146 32.73 8.69 -16.86
N GLY A 147 33.62 9.56 -17.34
CA GLY A 147 33.46 10.19 -18.65
C GLY A 147 33.42 9.18 -19.81
N ALA A 148 34.30 8.18 -19.78
CA ALA A 148 34.31 7.11 -20.78
C ALA A 148 33.06 6.21 -20.73
N THR A 149 32.60 5.85 -19.53
CA THR A 149 31.38 5.08 -19.32
C THR A 149 30.15 5.84 -19.81
N GLN A 150 30.01 7.12 -19.46
CA GLN A 150 28.92 7.97 -19.96
C GLN A 150 28.94 8.09 -21.50
N ALA A 151 30.13 8.21 -22.10
CA ALA A 151 30.27 8.23 -23.55
C ALA A 151 29.87 6.89 -24.20
N ALA A 152 30.23 5.76 -23.59
CA ALA A 152 29.86 4.43 -24.07
C ALA A 152 28.34 4.20 -23.96
N ILE A 153 27.70 4.73 -22.90
CA ILE A 153 26.24 4.72 -22.78
C ILE A 153 25.61 5.50 -23.94
N TRP A 154 26.06 6.74 -24.21
CA TRP A 154 25.56 7.55 -25.33
C TRP A 154 25.82 6.93 -26.71
N HIS A 155 26.85 6.09 -26.85
CA HIS A 155 27.07 5.32 -28.06
C HIS A 155 25.89 4.39 -28.37
N PHE A 156 25.40 3.65 -27.37
CA PHE A 156 24.30 2.71 -27.55
C PHE A 156 22.91 3.36 -27.38
N SER A 157 22.78 4.41 -26.57
CA SER A 157 21.49 5.08 -26.32
C SER A 157 21.16 6.17 -27.34
N ASN A 158 22.17 6.78 -27.99
CA ASN A 158 21.99 7.89 -28.93
C ASN A 158 22.72 7.70 -30.26
N GLY A 159 23.50 6.62 -30.43
CA GLY A 159 24.34 6.44 -31.63
C GLY A 159 25.53 7.39 -31.69
N ALA A 160 25.87 8.05 -30.57
CA ALA A 160 26.90 9.07 -30.54
C ALA A 160 28.30 8.47 -30.76
N THR A 161 29.18 9.22 -31.44
CA THR A 161 30.55 8.76 -31.71
C THR A 161 31.58 9.61 -30.97
N LEU A 162 32.52 8.94 -30.29
CA LEU A 162 33.59 9.62 -29.57
C LEU A 162 34.61 10.27 -30.53
N ASP A 163 34.89 11.56 -30.33
CA ASP A 163 35.86 12.30 -31.13
C ASP A 163 37.30 11.90 -30.81
N LYS A 164 38.18 11.96 -31.82
CA LYS A 164 39.61 11.64 -31.68
C LYS A 164 40.37 12.54 -30.70
N ARG A 165 39.84 13.74 -30.43
CA ARG A 165 40.45 14.78 -29.59
C ARG A 165 40.31 14.53 -28.08
N ASN A 166 39.56 13.50 -27.68
CA ASN A 166 39.48 13.06 -26.29
C ASN A 166 40.83 12.56 -25.77
N LYS A 167 40.98 12.59 -24.44
CA LYS A 167 42.17 12.08 -23.75
C LYS A 167 42.40 10.59 -24.06
N PRO A 168 43.66 10.11 -24.08
CA PRO A 168 43.97 8.70 -24.31
C PRO A 168 43.28 7.74 -23.32
N ALA A 169 43.22 8.10 -22.03
CA ALA A 169 42.54 7.32 -20.99
C ALA A 169 41.05 7.09 -21.32
N VAL A 170 40.34 8.17 -21.66
CA VAL A 170 38.91 8.12 -22.03
C VAL A 170 38.69 7.23 -23.24
N LYS A 171 39.53 7.37 -24.28
CA LYS A 171 39.41 6.58 -25.51
C LYS A 171 39.64 5.09 -25.25
N ALA A 172 40.67 4.73 -24.48
CA ALA A 172 40.97 3.34 -24.19
C ALA A 172 39.83 2.63 -23.45
N VAL A 173 39.26 3.29 -22.43
CA VAL A 173 38.13 2.73 -21.67
C VAL A 173 36.86 2.69 -22.53
N TYR A 174 36.58 3.75 -23.29
CA TYR A 174 35.43 3.79 -24.19
C TYR A 174 35.48 2.68 -25.24
N GLU A 175 36.63 2.51 -25.92
CA GLU A 175 36.84 1.46 -26.93
C GLU A 175 36.63 0.07 -26.32
N TYR A 176 37.23 -0.19 -25.15
CA TYR A 176 37.01 -1.44 -24.41
C TYR A 176 35.52 -1.70 -24.13
N LEU A 177 34.80 -0.70 -23.60
CA LEU A 177 33.39 -0.88 -23.23
C LEU A 177 32.50 -1.16 -24.45
N ILE A 178 32.68 -0.44 -25.57
CA ILE A 178 31.82 -0.64 -26.74
C ILE A 178 32.15 -1.93 -27.51
N GLU A 179 33.40 -2.38 -27.49
CA GLU A 179 33.82 -3.61 -28.18
C GLU A 179 33.40 -4.88 -27.43
N ASN A 180 33.24 -4.80 -26.10
CA ASN A 180 32.92 -5.95 -25.24
C ASN A 180 31.45 -5.98 -24.79
N ALA A 181 30.65 -4.96 -25.10
CA ALA A 181 29.26 -4.91 -24.65
C ALA A 181 28.40 -6.04 -25.26
N GLU A 182 27.82 -6.86 -24.38
CA GLU A 182 26.95 -7.98 -24.73
C GLU A 182 25.47 -7.67 -24.47
N GLU A 183 24.59 -8.35 -25.19
CA GLU A 183 23.15 -8.25 -24.96
C GLU A 183 22.73 -9.07 -23.73
N LEU A 184 22.42 -8.38 -22.64
CA LEU A 184 21.91 -8.94 -21.41
C LEU A 184 20.38 -8.78 -21.30
N ALA A 185 19.71 -9.82 -20.81
CA ALA A 185 18.30 -9.70 -20.42
C ALA A 185 18.20 -8.97 -19.07
N GLN A 186 17.26 -8.03 -18.95
CA GLN A 186 16.90 -7.42 -17.67
C GLN A 186 15.84 -8.28 -16.99
N THR A 187 16.04 -8.62 -15.71
CA THR A 187 15.05 -9.36 -14.91
C THR A 187 14.65 -8.47 -13.73
N PRO A 188 13.63 -7.60 -13.89
CA PRO A 188 13.22 -6.71 -12.82
C PRO A 188 12.76 -7.50 -11.61
N ALA A 189 13.06 -7.00 -10.40
CA ALA A 189 12.42 -7.51 -9.20
C ALA A 189 10.93 -7.09 -9.18
N SER A 190 10.01 -8.02 -8.90
CA SER A 190 8.57 -7.76 -8.78
C SER A 190 8.02 -8.39 -7.50
N LEU A 191 7.00 -7.77 -6.91
CA LEU A 191 6.20 -8.33 -5.80
C LEU A 191 4.75 -7.80 -5.95
N SER A 192 3.77 -8.70 -5.98
CA SER A 192 2.34 -8.36 -5.96
C SER A 192 1.52 -9.45 -5.29
N VAL A 193 0.36 -9.08 -4.74
CA VAL A 193 -0.63 -10.00 -4.16
C VAL A 193 -1.97 -9.77 -4.87
N THR A 194 -2.69 -10.83 -5.23
CA THR A 194 -3.99 -10.72 -5.90
C THR A 194 -4.97 -11.78 -5.39
N PRO A 195 -6.21 -11.40 -5.02
CA PRO A 195 -6.75 -10.04 -4.92
C PRO A 195 -6.12 -9.24 -3.75
N ASP A 196 -6.45 -7.96 -3.62
CA ASP A 196 -6.01 -7.11 -2.50
C ASP A 196 -6.93 -7.24 -1.27
N SER A 197 -8.13 -7.79 -1.47
CA SER A 197 -9.11 -7.97 -0.42
C SER A 197 -10.06 -9.14 -0.70
N ALA A 198 -10.60 -9.73 0.36
CA ALA A 198 -11.68 -10.70 0.29
C ALA A 198 -12.63 -10.58 1.48
N THR A 199 -13.84 -11.15 1.35
CA THR A 199 -14.84 -11.18 2.42
C THR A 199 -15.37 -12.60 2.61
N GLY A 200 -15.63 -13.01 3.85
CA GLY A 200 -16.15 -14.35 4.17
C GLY A 200 -16.86 -14.42 5.51
N ASN A 201 -16.93 -15.61 6.09
CA ASN A 201 -17.56 -15.87 7.38
C ASN A 201 -16.57 -16.52 8.36
N ALA A 202 -16.89 -16.48 9.65
CA ALA A 202 -16.19 -17.25 10.66
C ALA A 202 -16.36 -18.76 10.42
N GLY A 203 -15.32 -19.55 10.69
CA GLY A 203 -15.32 -21.01 10.50
C GLY A 203 -14.85 -21.50 9.14
N GLU A 204 -14.49 -20.60 8.22
CA GLU A 204 -13.93 -20.94 6.91
C GLU A 204 -12.57 -20.27 6.67
N THR A 205 -11.84 -20.77 5.67
CA THR A 205 -10.67 -20.09 5.15
C THR A 205 -11.13 -18.97 4.22
N VAL A 206 -10.94 -17.72 4.63
CA VAL A 206 -11.38 -16.54 3.90
C VAL A 206 -10.29 -16.04 2.96
N GLY A 207 -10.64 -15.93 1.68
CA GLY A 207 -9.77 -15.42 0.62
C GLY A 207 -8.86 -16.48 -0.01
N GLU A 208 -8.47 -16.23 -1.26
CA GLU A 208 -7.41 -16.94 -1.98
C GLU A 208 -6.49 -15.88 -2.58
N PHE A 209 -5.39 -15.60 -1.90
CA PHE A 209 -4.42 -14.56 -2.26
C PHE A 209 -3.20 -15.21 -2.92
N GLU A 210 -3.02 -14.95 -4.21
CA GLU A 210 -1.86 -15.39 -4.97
C GLU A 210 -0.71 -14.39 -4.81
N VAL A 211 0.44 -14.89 -4.38
CA VAL A 211 1.68 -14.12 -4.25
C VAL A 211 2.50 -14.30 -5.52
N SER A 212 2.76 -13.20 -6.23
CA SER A 212 3.65 -13.18 -7.39
C SER A 212 4.92 -12.40 -7.05
N THR A 213 6.08 -13.05 -7.11
CA THR A 213 7.37 -12.43 -6.76
C THR A 213 8.53 -13.01 -7.55
N THR A 214 9.60 -12.23 -7.73
CA THR A 214 10.89 -12.74 -8.22
C THR A 214 11.86 -13.08 -7.09
N ALA A 215 11.51 -12.77 -5.85
CA ALA A 215 12.32 -13.12 -4.69
C ALA A 215 12.19 -14.61 -4.37
N SER A 216 13.27 -15.20 -3.82
CA SER A 216 13.30 -16.63 -3.54
C SER A 216 12.50 -17.04 -2.30
N GLU A 217 12.20 -16.12 -1.38
CA GLU A 217 11.43 -16.33 -0.14
C GLU A 217 11.11 -14.95 0.50
N ILE A 218 9.92 -14.75 1.07
CA ILE A 218 9.52 -13.51 1.75
C ILE A 218 8.87 -13.81 3.10
N GLN A 219 9.23 -13.06 4.15
CA GLN A 219 8.59 -13.15 5.46
C GLN A 219 7.22 -12.46 5.49
N VAL A 220 6.25 -13.12 6.10
CA VAL A 220 4.90 -12.58 6.31
C VAL A 220 4.84 -11.83 7.64
N THR A 221 4.34 -10.60 7.60
CA THR A 221 3.90 -9.88 8.81
C THR A 221 2.38 -9.92 8.88
N LEU A 222 1.84 -10.62 9.88
CA LEU A 222 0.41 -10.80 10.08
C LEU A 222 -0.11 -9.82 11.13
N ASP A 223 -1.18 -9.09 10.79
CA ASP A 223 -1.97 -8.28 11.71
C ASP A 223 -3.38 -8.87 11.82
N ALA A 224 -3.59 -9.70 12.84
CA ALA A 224 -4.80 -10.49 13.02
C ALA A 224 -5.16 -10.63 14.52
N PRO A 225 -6.46 -10.78 14.85
CA PRO A 225 -6.90 -11.07 16.22
C PRO A 225 -6.48 -12.49 16.66
N GLU A 226 -6.55 -12.76 17.98
CA GLU A 226 -6.16 -14.06 18.53
C GLU A 226 -6.94 -15.21 17.87
N GLY A 227 -6.22 -16.24 17.45
CA GLY A 227 -6.80 -17.45 16.82
C GLY A 227 -6.92 -17.39 15.29
N VAL A 228 -6.75 -16.23 14.66
CA VAL A 228 -6.73 -16.12 13.19
C VAL A 228 -5.30 -16.32 12.68
N GLU A 229 -5.13 -17.26 11.75
CA GLU A 229 -3.84 -17.60 11.15
C GLU A 229 -3.88 -17.43 9.64
N LEU A 230 -2.75 -17.06 9.03
CA LEU A 230 -2.57 -17.15 7.59
C LEU A 230 -2.15 -18.59 7.25
N VAL A 231 -2.88 -19.24 6.34
CA VAL A 231 -2.65 -20.63 5.94
C VAL A 231 -2.46 -20.74 4.44
N ASP A 232 -1.69 -21.74 4.01
CA ASP A 232 -1.60 -22.13 2.61
C ASP A 232 -2.88 -22.86 2.17
N ILE A 233 -3.44 -22.47 1.01
CA ILE A 233 -4.73 -22.98 0.53
C ILE A 233 -4.65 -24.46 0.10
N GLU A 234 -3.49 -24.92 -0.37
CA GLU A 234 -3.34 -26.30 -0.85
C GLU A 234 -3.14 -27.29 0.31
N THR A 235 -2.41 -26.88 1.35
CA THR A 235 -1.99 -27.74 2.47
C THR A 235 -2.79 -27.52 3.74
N GLY A 236 -3.35 -26.32 3.94
CA GLY A 236 -4.02 -25.90 5.17
C GLY A 236 -3.07 -25.64 6.34
N GLU A 237 -1.75 -25.59 6.10
CA GLU A 237 -0.76 -25.34 7.15
C GLU A 237 -0.52 -23.83 7.34
N ALA A 238 -0.22 -23.42 8.57
CA ALA A 238 0.10 -22.04 8.89
C ALA A 238 1.40 -21.60 8.19
N VAL A 239 1.35 -20.44 7.52
CA VAL A 239 2.48 -19.89 6.78
C VAL A 239 3.08 -18.69 7.50
N THR A 240 4.40 -18.64 7.53
CA THR A 240 5.18 -17.50 8.04
C THR A 240 6.15 -16.95 6.98
N THR A 241 6.36 -17.71 5.91
CA THR A 241 7.08 -17.33 4.71
C THR A 241 6.26 -17.73 3.48
N VAL A 242 6.47 -17.01 2.37
CA VAL A 242 5.82 -17.27 1.08
C VAL A 242 6.82 -17.17 -0.07
N ASP A 243 6.59 -17.98 -1.10
CA ASP A 243 7.33 -18.06 -2.36
C ASP A 243 6.48 -17.57 -3.54
N ASN A 244 7.10 -17.52 -4.72
CA ASN A 244 6.41 -17.16 -5.94
C ASN A 244 5.41 -18.23 -6.39
N GLY A 245 4.15 -17.82 -6.50
CA GLY A 245 3.02 -18.67 -6.92
C GLY A 245 2.23 -19.23 -5.74
N ASP A 246 2.65 -18.97 -4.50
CA ASP A 246 1.95 -19.44 -3.31
C ASP A 246 0.55 -18.82 -3.22
N LYS A 247 -0.38 -19.62 -2.70
CA LYS A 247 -1.77 -19.21 -2.50
C LYS A 247 -2.10 -19.31 -1.02
N VAL A 248 -2.39 -18.17 -0.41
CA VAL A 248 -2.64 -18.07 1.03
C VAL A 248 -4.05 -17.55 1.31
N GLY A 249 -4.60 -17.90 2.47
CA GLY A 249 -5.88 -17.41 2.95
C GLY A 249 -5.91 -17.33 4.48
N PHE A 250 -6.90 -16.67 5.05
CA PHE A 250 -7.02 -16.53 6.50
C PHE A 250 -7.91 -17.62 7.06
N SER A 251 -7.37 -18.47 7.94
CA SER A 251 -8.17 -19.42 8.72
C SER A 251 -8.83 -18.69 9.88
N VAL A 252 -10.15 -18.54 9.82
CA VAL A 252 -10.93 -17.84 10.84
C VAL A 252 -11.66 -18.87 11.72
N PRO A 253 -11.45 -18.86 13.05
CA PRO A 253 -12.18 -19.76 13.97
C PRO A 253 -13.70 -19.62 13.89
N GLU A 254 -14.45 -20.69 14.13
CA GLU A 254 -15.94 -20.68 14.13
C GLU A 254 -16.55 -19.80 15.22
N ASP A 255 -15.82 -19.56 16.32
CA ASP A 255 -16.22 -18.72 17.43
C ASP A 255 -15.72 -17.27 17.30
N ALA A 256 -15.10 -16.93 16.17
CA ALA A 256 -14.65 -15.57 15.91
C ALA A 256 -15.85 -14.62 15.76
N GLU A 257 -15.82 -13.52 16.51
CA GLU A 257 -16.71 -12.38 16.30
C GLU A 257 -16.43 -11.71 14.94
N ASP A 258 -17.34 -10.85 14.48
CA ASP A 258 -17.13 -9.99 13.31
C ASP A 258 -15.77 -9.29 13.41
N GLY A 259 -14.95 -9.44 12.37
CA GLY A 259 -13.57 -9.01 12.44
C GLY A 259 -12.92 -8.80 11.09
N SER A 260 -11.67 -8.39 11.16
CA SER A 260 -10.81 -8.17 10.02
C SER A 260 -9.39 -8.58 10.35
N ALA A 261 -8.64 -9.03 9.34
CA ALA A 261 -7.23 -9.32 9.45
C ALA A 261 -6.52 -8.89 8.17
N SER A 262 -5.23 -8.63 8.26
CA SER A 262 -4.42 -8.31 7.08
C SER A 262 -3.04 -8.91 7.23
N PHE A 263 -2.39 -9.17 6.10
CA PHE A 263 -0.98 -9.52 6.08
C PHE A 263 -0.23 -8.57 5.15
N SER A 264 1.00 -8.27 5.51
CA SER A 264 1.94 -7.53 4.67
C SER A 264 3.19 -8.34 4.45
N LEU A 265 3.62 -8.36 3.20
CA LEU A 265 4.89 -8.87 2.73
C LEU A 265 5.81 -7.68 2.54
N GLU A 266 6.94 -7.68 3.23
CA GLU A 266 8.00 -6.72 2.99
C GLU A 266 9.19 -7.46 2.39
N THR A 267 9.63 -7.02 1.23
CA THR A 267 10.90 -7.47 0.66
C THR A 267 11.73 -6.26 0.29
N THR A 268 13.04 -6.39 0.47
CA THR A 268 13.96 -5.45 -0.15
C THR A 268 13.99 -5.76 -1.64
N SER A 269 13.27 -4.98 -2.43
CA SER A 269 13.47 -4.96 -3.87
C SER A 269 14.73 -4.18 -4.14
N THR A 270 15.73 -4.84 -4.70
CA THR A 270 16.86 -4.15 -5.28
C THR A 270 16.37 -3.47 -6.55
N ILE A 271 16.30 -2.14 -6.56
CA ILE A 271 16.30 -1.37 -7.81
C ILE A 271 17.65 -1.64 -8.44
N GLN A 272 17.65 -2.59 -9.37
CA GLN A 272 18.84 -3.00 -10.07
C GLN A 272 19.39 -1.82 -10.89
N ARG A 273 20.69 -1.86 -11.19
CA ARG A 273 21.23 -1.04 -12.27
C ARG A 273 20.53 -1.32 -13.59
N GLY A 274 20.45 -0.31 -14.45
CA GLY A 274 19.81 -0.43 -15.76
C GLY A 274 18.32 -0.07 -15.80
N ARG A 275 17.72 0.35 -14.68
CA ARG A 275 16.32 0.79 -14.59
C ARG A 275 16.18 2.22 -15.08
N LEU A 276 15.19 2.46 -15.94
CA LEU A 276 15.03 3.71 -16.67
C LEU A 276 14.09 4.66 -15.91
N PHE A 277 14.47 5.94 -15.84
CA PHE A 277 13.70 7.00 -15.20
C PHE A 277 13.45 8.13 -16.18
N LYS A 278 12.18 8.40 -16.45
CA LYS A 278 11.71 9.40 -17.42
C LYS A 278 11.03 10.56 -16.71
N GLY A 279 11.25 11.78 -17.23
CA GLY A 279 10.61 12.97 -16.68
C GLY A 279 9.08 12.88 -16.70
N GLU A 280 8.45 13.14 -15.56
CA GLU A 280 7.00 13.06 -15.37
C GLU A 280 6.25 14.09 -16.22
N ASP A 281 6.75 15.33 -16.28
CA ASP A 281 6.10 16.43 -17.00
C ASP A 281 6.53 16.46 -18.48
N ALA A 282 5.64 15.96 -19.35
CA ALA A 282 5.85 15.96 -20.80
C ALA A 282 6.00 17.36 -21.42
N HIS A 283 5.49 18.42 -20.78
CA HIS A 283 5.65 19.80 -21.22
C HIS A 283 6.94 20.45 -20.71
N LYS A 284 7.61 19.80 -19.75
CA LYS A 284 8.89 20.21 -19.17
C LYS A 284 9.93 19.11 -19.30
N ALA A 285 10.16 18.67 -20.54
CA ALA A 285 11.17 17.66 -20.87
C ALA A 285 12.50 17.90 -20.14
N THR A 286 12.94 16.87 -19.43
CA THR A 286 14.23 16.74 -18.76
C THR A 286 14.91 15.48 -19.29
N GLN A 287 16.23 15.42 -19.24
CA GLN A 287 16.98 14.26 -19.73
C GLN A 287 16.52 12.97 -19.05
N THR A 288 16.39 11.89 -19.82
CA THR A 288 16.09 10.56 -19.30
C THR A 288 17.32 9.98 -18.60
N LEU A 289 17.10 9.27 -17.50
CA LEU A 289 18.14 8.75 -16.63
C LEU A 289 18.08 7.23 -16.52
N ILE A 290 19.19 6.61 -16.11
CA ILE A 290 19.28 5.17 -15.86
C ILE A 290 20.07 4.89 -14.59
N THR A 291 19.63 3.94 -13.77
CA THR A 291 20.32 3.56 -12.53
C THR A 291 21.70 2.99 -12.80
N ALA A 292 22.73 3.56 -12.18
CA ALA A 292 24.13 3.19 -12.37
C ALA A 292 24.56 2.01 -11.48
N GLN A 293 23.88 1.83 -10.36
CA GLN A 293 24.15 0.80 -9.36
C GLN A 293 22.87 0.24 -8.77
N ASP A 294 23.01 -0.92 -8.18
CA ASP A 294 21.97 -1.58 -7.42
C ASP A 294 21.69 -0.77 -6.14
N THR A 295 20.42 -0.53 -5.85
CA THR A 295 19.97 0.17 -4.64
C THR A 295 18.87 -0.63 -4.00
N GLU A 296 19.04 -1.05 -2.74
CA GLU A 296 18.00 -1.73 -1.99
C GLU A 296 16.89 -0.73 -1.64
N THR A 297 15.65 -1.06 -1.99
CA THR A 297 14.44 -0.30 -1.65
C THR A 297 13.45 -1.27 -1.02
N SER A 298 12.77 -0.86 0.05
CA SER A 298 11.68 -1.68 0.58
C SER A 298 10.47 -1.57 -0.35
N VAL A 299 9.97 -2.71 -0.83
CA VAL A 299 8.66 -2.80 -1.46
C VAL A 299 7.75 -3.63 -0.57
N GLN A 300 6.51 -3.17 -0.46
CA GLN A 300 5.51 -3.77 0.39
C GLN A 300 4.29 -4.11 -0.45
N ALA A 301 3.79 -5.33 -0.28
CA ALA A 301 2.50 -5.77 -0.81
C ALA A 301 1.72 -6.47 0.30
N GLY A 302 0.41 -6.51 0.21
CA GLY A 302 -0.40 -7.14 1.25
C GLY A 302 -1.85 -7.24 0.83
N ALA A 303 -2.61 -8.02 1.59
CA ALA A 303 -4.02 -8.15 1.40
C ALA A 303 -4.76 -8.22 2.75
N GLY A 304 -6.03 -7.82 2.72
CA GLY A 304 -6.90 -7.81 3.89
C GLY A 304 -8.14 -8.68 3.70
N VAL A 305 -8.70 -9.16 4.80
CA VAL A 305 -10.00 -9.82 4.83
C VAL A 305 -10.92 -9.20 5.86
N GLU A 306 -12.22 -9.24 5.55
CA GLU A 306 -13.29 -8.98 6.51
C GLU A 306 -14.18 -10.22 6.60
N TRP A 307 -14.63 -10.57 7.81
CA TRP A 307 -15.56 -11.68 7.99
C TRP A 307 -16.70 -11.34 8.96
N ALA A 308 -17.82 -12.02 8.75
CA ALA A 308 -18.96 -12.00 9.66
C ALA A 308 -18.97 -13.27 10.53
N ALA A 309 -19.31 -13.12 11.81
CA ALA A 309 -19.57 -14.23 12.71
C ALA A 309 -20.73 -15.08 12.18
N VAL A 310 -20.60 -16.39 12.30
CA VAL A 310 -21.71 -17.30 12.08
C VAL A 310 -22.50 -17.43 13.38
N ASP A 311 -23.82 -17.25 13.31
CA ASP A 311 -24.71 -17.45 14.46
C ASP A 311 -24.59 -18.90 14.96
N GLN A 312 -23.90 -19.12 16.08
CA GLN A 312 -23.91 -20.43 16.74
C GLN A 312 -25.30 -20.70 17.32
N PRO A 313 -25.87 -21.91 17.13
CA PRO A 313 -27.08 -22.29 17.84
C PRO A 313 -26.80 -22.27 19.34
N GLU A 314 -27.66 -21.56 20.08
CA GLU A 314 -27.62 -21.47 21.54
C GLU A 314 -27.53 -22.88 22.15
N PRO A 315 -26.62 -23.16 23.09
CA PRO A 315 -26.50 -24.49 23.68
C PRO A 315 -27.85 -24.88 24.28
N GLU A 316 -28.37 -26.06 23.89
CA GLU A 316 -29.60 -26.59 24.49
C GLU A 316 -29.46 -26.56 26.02
N PRO A 317 -30.45 -26.01 26.75
CA PRO A 317 -30.37 -25.95 28.20
C PRO A 317 -30.16 -27.36 28.76
N GLU A 318 -29.17 -27.52 29.65
CA GLU A 318 -28.98 -28.76 30.40
C GLU A 318 -30.32 -29.20 31.00
N PRO A 319 -30.70 -30.48 30.90
CA PRO A 319 -31.94 -30.97 31.49
C PRO A 319 -31.95 -30.66 32.99
N GLU A 320 -32.97 -29.94 33.46
CA GLU A 320 -33.21 -29.72 34.88
C GLU A 320 -33.17 -31.06 35.63
N PRO A 321 -32.48 -31.16 36.77
CA PRO A 321 -32.46 -32.39 37.56
C PRO A 321 -33.88 -32.77 37.98
N GLU A 322 -34.28 -34.02 37.69
CA GLU A 322 -35.57 -34.58 38.11
C GLU A 322 -35.78 -34.39 39.63
N PRO A 323 -36.97 -33.94 40.07
CA PRO A 323 -37.25 -33.78 41.49
C PRO A 323 -37.23 -35.14 42.21
N GLU A 324 -36.48 -35.22 43.30
CA GLU A 324 -36.47 -36.38 44.20
C GLU A 324 -37.87 -36.65 44.79
N PRO A 325 -38.28 -37.93 44.94
CA PRO A 325 -39.61 -38.28 45.41
C PRO A 325 -39.81 -37.92 46.89
N THR A 326 -40.78 -37.05 47.15
CA THR A 326 -41.34 -36.78 48.49
C THR A 326 -42.03 -38.03 49.06
N PRO A 327 -41.85 -38.38 50.35
CA PRO A 327 -42.52 -39.52 50.97
C PRO A 327 -44.02 -39.24 51.21
N GLU A 328 -44.83 -40.26 50.98
CA GLU A 328 -46.27 -40.30 51.29
C GLU A 328 -46.51 -40.17 52.81
N GLU A 329 -47.43 -39.30 53.21
CA GLU A 329 -48.08 -39.33 54.52
C GLU A 329 -49.60 -39.28 54.34
N THR A 330 -50.23 -40.06 55.20
CA THR A 330 -51.54 -40.71 55.08
C THR A 330 -52.67 -39.87 55.69
N ASP A 331 -53.88 -40.15 55.20
CA ASP A 331 -55.20 -40.07 55.87
C ASP A 331 -55.90 -38.71 56.14
N GLU A 332 -57.05 -38.60 55.46
CA GLU A 332 -58.35 -37.98 55.79
C GLU A 332 -58.67 -37.65 57.28
N PRO A 333 -59.65 -36.76 57.60
CA PRO A 333 -61.00 -36.73 56.99
C PRO A 333 -61.70 -35.37 56.76
N GLU A 334 -62.72 -35.42 55.89
CA GLU A 334 -63.85 -34.50 55.69
C GLU A 334 -64.62 -34.14 57.00
N PRO A 335 -65.40 -33.01 57.14
CA PRO A 335 -66.53 -32.68 56.22
C PRO A 335 -67.03 -31.19 56.09
N LYS A 336 -67.84 -30.96 55.02
CA LYS A 336 -69.07 -30.11 54.78
C LYS A 336 -69.34 -28.76 55.53
N PRO A 337 -70.29 -27.91 55.07
CA PRO A 337 -70.84 -27.61 53.74
C PRO A 337 -70.89 -26.08 53.42
N THR A 338 -71.43 -25.75 52.24
CA THR A 338 -71.79 -24.45 51.61
C THR A 338 -72.48 -23.42 52.54
N PRO A 339 -72.46 -22.11 52.20
CA PRO A 339 -73.58 -21.57 51.41
C PRO A 339 -73.23 -20.50 50.34
N GLU A 340 -74.25 -20.31 49.51
CA GLU A 340 -74.45 -19.40 48.37
C GLU A 340 -74.28 -17.90 48.70
N GLU A 341 -74.03 -17.08 47.67
CA GLU A 341 -74.91 -16.00 47.17
C GLU A 341 -74.10 -15.08 46.21
N THR A 342 -74.51 -14.91 44.95
CA THR A 342 -75.38 -13.81 44.42
C THR A 342 -74.55 -12.49 44.37
N ASP A 343 -74.26 -11.84 43.24
CA ASP A 343 -75.18 -11.30 42.24
C ASP A 343 -74.42 -10.92 40.94
N GLU A 344 -75.13 -11.11 39.83
CA GLU A 344 -75.00 -10.52 38.49
C GLU A 344 -75.57 -9.06 38.55
N PRO A 345 -75.80 -8.24 37.47
CA PRO A 345 -75.54 -8.47 36.05
C PRO A 345 -75.18 -7.19 35.21
N GLU A 346 -75.14 -7.41 33.89
CA GLU A 346 -75.39 -6.53 32.72
C GLU A 346 -74.32 -5.49 32.28
N GLU A 347 -74.06 -5.24 31.00
CA GLU A 347 -74.87 -5.43 29.77
C GLU A 347 -74.04 -5.89 28.55
N ASP A 348 -74.76 -6.61 27.68
CA ASP A 348 -74.73 -6.74 26.20
C ASP A 348 -73.79 -5.80 25.39
N ASP A 349 -73.26 -6.18 24.22
CA ASP A 349 -73.97 -6.78 23.09
C ASP A 349 -72.99 -7.41 22.06
N LYS A 350 -73.43 -8.52 21.44
CA LYS A 350 -72.84 -9.21 20.27
C LYS A 350 -73.39 -8.60 18.95
N PRO A 351 -73.18 -9.13 17.71
CA PRO A 351 -72.32 -10.23 17.20
C PRO A 351 -71.45 -9.83 15.96
N ALA A 352 -70.25 -10.40 15.72
CA ALA A 352 -69.88 -11.58 14.88
C ALA A 352 -70.03 -11.42 13.32
N PRO A 353 -69.45 -12.27 12.42
CA PRO A 353 -68.33 -13.25 12.52
C PRO A 353 -67.38 -13.33 11.28
N GLY A 354 -66.29 -14.12 11.40
CA GLY A 354 -65.57 -14.80 10.29
C GLY A 354 -64.04 -14.88 10.52
N LYS A 355 -63.46 -15.99 11.05
CA LYS A 355 -62.94 -17.19 10.32
C LYS A 355 -61.87 -16.84 9.26
N ASP A 356 -60.63 -17.37 9.19
CA ASP A 356 -60.05 -18.69 9.54
C ASP A 356 -58.51 -18.62 9.80
N ASP A 357 -57.93 -19.77 10.16
CA ASP A 357 -56.60 -20.14 10.72
C ASP A 357 -55.29 -19.82 9.90
N GLU A 358 -54.20 -19.48 10.65
CA GLU A 358 -52.75 -19.87 10.59
C GLU A 358 -51.91 -20.00 9.25
N PRO A 359 -50.54 -20.09 9.26
CA PRO A 359 -49.51 -19.10 9.62
C PRO A 359 -48.36 -18.97 8.56
N THR A 360 -47.30 -18.18 8.88
CA THR A 360 -45.90 -18.18 8.35
C THR A 360 -45.47 -17.28 7.18
N LEU A 361 -44.62 -16.29 7.49
CA LEU A 361 -43.20 -16.08 7.05
C LEU A 361 -42.79 -14.60 7.21
N PRO A 362 -41.63 -14.26 7.81
CA PRO A 362 -41.10 -12.89 7.76
C PRO A 362 -40.55 -12.57 6.37
N VAL A 363 -41.04 -11.50 5.76
CA VAL A 363 -40.51 -10.92 4.53
C VAL A 363 -39.35 -9.99 4.89
N THR A 364 -38.14 -10.39 4.52
CA THR A 364 -36.97 -9.51 4.46
C THR A 364 -37.01 -8.70 3.17
N GLY A 365 -36.72 -7.39 3.28
CA GLY A 365 -36.36 -6.56 2.13
C GLY A 365 -37.22 -5.31 1.93
N GLY A 366 -36.63 -4.13 2.18
CA GLY A 366 -37.15 -2.87 1.63
C GLY A 366 -36.88 -1.61 2.46
N ALA A 367 -35.62 -1.25 2.72
CA ALA A 367 -35.29 0.08 3.25
C ALA A 367 -33.93 0.61 2.75
N LEU A 368 -33.86 1.03 1.48
CA LEU A 368 -32.75 1.82 0.93
C LEU A 368 -33.27 3.05 0.17
N ALA A 369 -33.93 3.97 0.89
CA ALA A 369 -34.30 5.28 0.31
C ALA A 369 -34.12 6.47 1.27
N GLY A 370 -33.45 6.30 2.42
CA GLY A 370 -33.35 7.34 3.46
C GLY A 370 -31.99 8.06 3.61
N LEU A 371 -30.90 7.58 3.00
CA LEU A 371 -29.53 8.00 3.36
C LEU A 371 -28.83 8.96 2.38
N VAL A 372 -29.56 9.65 1.50
CA VAL A 372 -28.94 10.65 0.59
C VAL A 372 -29.06 12.09 1.13
N ALA A 373 -29.86 12.34 2.16
CA ALA A 373 -30.10 13.71 2.65
C ALA A 373 -29.14 14.20 3.76
N ALA A 374 -28.39 13.31 4.43
CA ALA A 374 -27.50 13.71 5.53
C ALA A 374 -26.07 14.10 5.08
N GLY A 375 -25.60 13.61 3.92
CA GLY A 375 -24.23 13.85 3.43
C GLY A 375 -23.94 15.28 2.95
N VAL A 376 -24.97 16.00 2.46
CA VAL A 376 -24.78 17.35 1.90
C VAL A 376 -24.62 18.42 2.98
N ALA A 377 -25.15 18.21 4.19
CA ALA A 377 -25.04 19.17 5.28
C ALA A 377 -23.64 19.22 5.91
N ALA A 378 -22.91 18.10 5.92
CA ALA A 378 -21.57 18.00 6.53
C ALA A 378 -20.47 18.67 5.69
N LEU A 379 -20.58 18.64 4.35
CA LEU A 379 -19.61 19.27 3.44
C LEU A 379 -19.66 20.80 3.47
N GLY A 380 -20.82 21.39 3.77
CA GLY A 380 -20.98 22.85 3.87
C GLY A 380 -20.27 23.47 5.07
N ALA A 381 -20.22 22.77 6.20
CA ALA A 381 -19.63 23.28 7.45
C ALA A 381 -18.09 23.22 7.44
N GLY A 382 -17.49 22.20 6.81
CA GLY A 382 -16.04 22.01 6.75
C GLY A 382 -15.31 23.03 5.86
N GLY A 383 -15.89 23.36 4.69
CA GLY A 383 -15.28 24.31 3.75
C GLY A 383 -15.19 25.75 4.29
N GLY A 384 -16.16 26.17 5.11
CA GLY A 384 -16.17 27.51 5.70
C GLY A 384 -15.05 27.76 6.71
N ALA A 385 -14.67 26.75 7.49
CA ALA A 385 -13.63 26.88 8.52
C ALA A 385 -12.22 27.02 7.92
N ILE A 386 -11.93 26.33 6.81
CA ILE A 386 -10.62 26.38 6.13
C ILE A 386 -10.42 27.71 5.38
N TYR A 387 -11.49 28.27 4.81
CA TYR A 387 -11.41 29.57 4.12
C TYR A 387 -11.14 30.73 5.10
N LEU A 388 -11.75 30.71 6.29
CA LEU A 388 -11.57 31.75 7.31
C LEU A 388 -10.19 31.68 8.01
N SER A 389 -9.58 30.50 8.12
CA SER A 389 -8.24 30.37 8.70
C SER A 389 -7.12 30.88 7.76
N ARG A 390 -7.26 30.67 6.45
CA ARG A 390 -6.32 31.20 5.45
C ARG A 390 -6.33 32.72 5.37
N LYS A 391 -7.49 33.36 5.50
CA LYS A 391 -7.59 34.84 5.44
C LYS A 391 -6.95 35.53 6.67
N ARG A 392 -6.87 34.86 7.82
CA ARG A 392 -6.24 35.42 9.02
C ARG A 392 -4.71 35.40 8.98
N LYS A 393 -4.12 34.48 8.22
CA LYS A 393 -2.65 34.33 8.11
C LYS A 393 -2.02 35.30 7.09
N ALA A 394 -2.80 35.79 6.13
CA ALA A 394 -2.33 36.77 5.13
C ALA A 394 -2.25 38.22 5.67
N ASN A 395 -3.00 38.55 6.73
CA ASN A 395 -3.02 39.91 7.30
C ASN A 395 -2.01 40.13 8.45
N ALA A 396 -1.19 39.13 8.81
CA ALA A 396 -0.28 39.18 9.96
C ALA A 396 1.22 39.23 9.57
N GLY A 397 1.54 39.37 8.27
CA GLY A 397 2.90 39.27 7.75
C GLY A 397 3.55 40.59 7.30
N ASP A 398 2.94 41.75 7.57
CA ASP A 398 3.45 43.04 7.12
C ASP A 398 3.47 44.07 8.25
N THR A 399 4.42 43.94 9.18
CA THR A 399 4.93 45.05 10.02
C THR A 399 6.22 44.66 10.75
N GLY A 400 7.31 45.39 10.49
CA GLY A 400 8.55 45.44 11.27
C GLY A 400 9.63 44.47 10.77
N GLU A 401 10.85 44.87 10.40
CA GLU A 401 11.72 45.78 11.15
C GLU A 401 12.88 46.27 10.26
N ASP A 402 12.86 47.55 9.89
CA ASP A 402 14.03 48.37 9.58
C ASP A 402 14.35 49.15 10.88
N ALA A 403 15.52 48.94 11.50
CA ALA A 403 16.22 49.93 12.34
C ALA A 403 17.59 49.43 12.85
N ASP A 404 18.64 50.14 12.43
CA ASP A 404 19.92 50.47 13.10
C ASP A 404 20.52 49.55 14.19
N ALA A 405 21.72 49.03 13.94
CA ALA A 405 22.97 49.39 14.65
C ALA A 405 24.21 48.73 14.00
#